data_AF-A0A4U9W6T7-F1
#
_entry.id   AF-A0A4U9W6T7-F1
#
_cell.length_a   1.000
_cell.length_b   1.000
_cell.length_c   1.000
_cell.angle_alpha   90.00
_cell.angle_beta   90.00
_cell.angle_gamma   90.00
#
_symmetry.space_group_name_H-M   'P 1'
#
loop_
_entity.id
_entity.type
_entity.pdbx_description
1 polymer ?
#
loop_
_entity_poly.entity_id
_entity_poly.type
_entity_poly.pdbx_seq_one_letter_code
_entity_poly.pdbx_strand_id
1 'polypeptide(L)' 'MVLMDLGSALLSAETALELLDPEVAAKVVLCAAPLVEGTLAAVVAANAGASLEQVLAEAQGALQAKQAQLGEAIPASKPL' A
#
# COMPACT_ATOMS: atom_id res chain seq x y z
N MET A 1 3.02 -7.21 -3.09
CA MET A 1 2.36 -5.89 -3.21
C MET A 1 3.25 -4.96 -4.01
N VAL A 2 2.67 -3.94 -4.63
CA VAL A 2 3.36 -2.82 -5.27
C VAL A 2 2.93 -1.55 -4.57
N LEU A 3 3.92 -0.77 -4.13
CA LEU A 3 3.73 0.57 -3.62
C LEU A 3 4.08 1.56 -4.74
N MET A 4 3.27 2.59 -4.87
CA MET A 4 3.44 3.62 -5.88
C MET A 4 3.12 4.98 -5.28
N ASP A 5 3.70 6.02 -5.87
CA ASP A 5 3.27 7.39 -5.61
C ASP A 5 1.99 7.71 -6.41
N LEU A 6 1.61 8.98 -6.43
CA LEU A 6 0.50 9.53 -7.18
C LEU A 6 0.84 9.69 -8.67
N GLY A 7 -0.19 9.98 -9.47
CA GLY A 7 -0.02 10.36 -10.87
C GLY A 7 0.46 9.22 -11.77
N SER A 8 1.53 9.45 -12.53
CA SER A 8 2.00 8.54 -13.58
C SER A 8 2.45 7.17 -13.05
N ALA A 9 2.87 7.08 -11.79
CA ALA A 9 3.27 5.81 -11.18
C ALA A 9 2.10 4.83 -11.06
N LEU A 10 0.90 5.31 -10.74
CA LEU A 10 -0.31 4.48 -10.67
C LEU A 10 -0.68 3.95 -12.07
N LEU A 11 -0.75 4.83 -13.07
CA LEU A 11 -1.05 4.42 -14.44
C LEU A 11 -0.02 3.41 -14.96
N SER A 12 1.26 3.63 -14.66
CA SER A 12 2.33 2.71 -15.06
C SER A 12 2.19 1.35 -14.38
N ALA A 13 1.75 1.31 -13.12
CA ALA A 13 1.50 0.07 -12.40
C ALA A 13 0.28 -0.68 -12.97
N GLU A 14 -0.79 0.02 -13.33
CA GLU A 14 -1.97 -0.57 -13.99
C GLU A 14 -1.62 -1.13 -15.38
N THR A 15 -0.92 -0.35 -16.22
CA THR A 15 -0.43 -0.84 -17.52
C THR A 15 0.49 -2.04 -17.36
N ALA A 16 1.38 -2.05 -16.36
CA ALA A 16 2.24 -3.20 -16.10
C ALA A 16 1.42 -4.45 -15.71
N LEU A 17 0.35 -4.31 -14.93
CA LEU A 17 -0.56 -5.42 -14.59
C LEU A 17 -1.28 -5.98 -15.81
N GLU A 18 -1.73 -5.13 -16.73
CA GLU A 18 -2.41 -5.54 -17.97
C GLU A 18 -1.50 -6.33 -18.92
N LEU A 19 -0.18 -6.09 -18.86
CA LEU A 19 0.81 -6.76 -19.70
C LEU A 19 1.36 -8.07 -19.10
N LEU A 20 1.07 -8.36 -17.83
CA LEU A 20 1.52 -9.58 -17.16
C LEU A 20 0.63 -10.78 -17.53
N ASP A 21 1.21 -11.98 -17.43
CA ASP A 21 0.44 -13.22 -17.48
C ASP A 21 -0.62 -13.23 -16.36
N PRO A 22 -1.86 -13.71 -16.63
CA PRO A 22 -2.96 -13.64 -15.65
C PRO A 22 -2.65 -14.29 -14.29
N GLU A 23 -1.90 -15.39 -14.29
CA GLU A 23 -1.50 -16.09 -13.06
C GLU A 23 -0.52 -15.29 -12.19
N VAL A 24 0.29 -14.43 -12.81
CA VAL A 24 1.21 -13.54 -12.12
C VAL A 24 0.45 -12.29 -11.66
N ALA A 25 -0.36 -11.70 -12.53
CA ALA A 25 -1.18 -10.54 -12.21
C ALA A 25 -2.08 -10.79 -10.98
N ALA A 26 -2.66 -12.00 -10.87
CA ALA A 26 -3.48 -12.41 -9.73
C ALA A 26 -2.75 -12.40 -8.36
N LYS A 27 -1.41 -12.40 -8.35
CA LYS A 27 -0.59 -12.37 -7.13
C LYS A 27 -0.13 -10.96 -6.76
N VAL A 28 -0.41 -9.97 -7.62
CA VAL A 28 0.01 -8.58 -7.41
C VAL A 28 -1.13 -7.78 -6.80
N VAL A 29 -0.81 -7.01 -5.77
CA VAL A 29 -1.76 -6.09 -5.11
C VAL A 29 -1.17 -4.69 -5.14
N LEU A 30 -1.87 -3.74 -5.74
CA LEU A 30 -1.53 -2.32 -5.65
C LEU A 30 -1.95 -1.79 -4.27
N CYS A 31 -0.99 -1.32 -3.49
CA CYS A 31 -1.20 -0.90 -2.10
C CYS A 31 -1.30 0.63 -1.96
N ALA A 32 -2.50 1.13 -1.66
CA ALA A 32 -2.75 2.56 -1.40
C ALA A 32 -2.24 2.97 0.01
N ALA A 33 -0.93 2.99 0.19
CA ALA A 33 -0.27 3.42 1.42
C ALA A 33 0.67 4.61 1.16
N PRO A 34 0.93 5.46 2.17
CA PRO A 34 1.96 6.50 2.10
C PRO A 34 3.30 5.89 1.71
N LEU A 35 3.92 6.41 0.64
CA LEU A 35 5.03 5.72 -0.01
C LEU A 35 6.18 5.40 0.95
N VAL A 36 6.59 6.36 1.78
CA VAL A 36 7.75 6.17 2.69
C VAL A 36 7.37 5.34 3.90
N GLU A 37 6.40 5.81 4.71
CA GLU A 37 6.00 5.14 5.95
C GLU A 37 5.44 3.73 5.68
N GLY A 38 4.63 3.59 4.63
CA GLY A 38 4.05 2.32 4.20
C GLY A 38 5.09 1.32 3.70
N THR A 39 6.10 1.77 2.94
CA THR A 39 7.21 0.88 2.52
C THR A 39 7.97 0.35 3.73
N LEU A 40 8.28 1.22 4.70
CA LEU A 40 9.01 0.81 5.90
C LEU A 40 8.21 -0.22 6.71
N ALA A 41 6.92 0.04 6.95
CA ALA A 41 6.04 -0.88 7.66
C ALA A 41 5.92 -2.22 6.93
N ALA A 42 5.74 -2.19 5.60
CA ALA A 42 5.65 -3.38 4.78
C ALA A 42 6.93 -4.24 4.85
N VAL A 43 8.10 -3.62 4.70
CA VAL A 43 9.40 -4.34 4.73
C VAL A 43 9.63 -4.98 6.09
N VAL A 44 9.33 -4.27 7.18
CA VAL A 44 9.47 -4.81 8.55
C VAL A 44 8.54 -6.01 8.77
N ALA A 45 7.26 -5.89 8.39
CA ALA A 45 6.28 -6.97 8.54
C ALA A 45 6.64 -8.19 7.68
N ALA A 46 7.03 -7.99 6.42
CA ALA A 46 7.45 -9.05 5.53
C ALA A 46 8.71 -9.76 6.06
N ASN A 47 9.69 -9.02 6.56
CA ASN A 47 10.90 -9.58 7.17
C ASN A 47 10.60 -10.38 8.46
N ALA A 48 9.53 -10.04 9.18
CA ALA A 48 9.04 -10.80 10.32
C ALA A 48 8.25 -12.08 9.92
N GLY A 49 8.09 -12.34 8.62
CA GLY A 49 7.35 -13.51 8.12
C GLY A 49 5.83 -13.33 8.10
N ALA A 50 5.34 -12.09 8.15
CA ALA A 50 3.91 -11.81 8.08
C ALA A 50 3.30 -12.21 6.72
N SER A 51 2.02 -12.56 6.72
CA SER A 51 1.27 -12.85 5.49
C SER A 51 1.10 -11.60 4.62
N LEU A 52 0.82 -11.77 3.33
CA LEU A 52 0.62 -10.63 2.43
C LEU A 52 -0.50 -9.69 2.92
N GLU A 53 -1.57 -10.24 3.49
CA GLU A 53 -2.69 -9.48 4.07
C GLU A 53 -2.24 -8.65 5.27
N GLN A 54 -1.40 -9.22 6.14
CA GLN A 54 -0.83 -8.52 7.29
C GLN A 54 0.11 -7.39 6.84
N VAL A 55 0.98 -7.66 5.86
CA VAL A 55 1.89 -6.65 5.31
C VAL A 55 1.09 -5.49 4.69
N LEU A 56 -0.01 -5.77 3.98
CA LEU A 56 -0.89 -4.74 3.41
C LEU A 56 -1.53 -3.87 4.51
N ALA A 57 -2.04 -4.51 5.57
CA ALA A 57 -2.66 -3.80 6.69
C ALA A 57 -1.67 -2.86 7.39
N GLU A 58 -0.46 -3.33 7.65
CA GLU A 58 0.61 -2.52 8.26
C GLU A 58 1.00 -1.32 7.37
N ALA A 59 1.15 -1.56 6.06
CA ALA A 59 1.48 -0.49 5.12
C ALA A 59 0.39 0.59 5.07
N GLN A 60 -0.88 0.18 4.94
CA GLN A 60 -2.03 1.09 4.89
C GLN A 60 -2.23 1.86 6.20
N GLY A 61 -1.89 1.25 7.34
CA GLY A 61 -1.97 1.86 8.66
C GLY A 61 -0.79 2.76 9.04
N ALA A 62 0.29 2.78 8.25
CA ALA A 62 1.58 3.31 8.67
C ALA A 62 1.60 4.81 9.07
N LEU A 63 0.64 5.62 8.59
CA LEU A 63 0.55 7.04 8.92
C LEU A 63 -0.33 7.35 10.15
N GLN A 64 -1.13 6.40 10.63
CA GLN A 64 -2.10 6.62 11.70
C GLN A 64 -1.44 7.09 13.00
N ALA A 65 -0.30 6.51 13.38
CA ALA A 65 0.41 6.90 14.60
C ALA A 65 0.89 8.36 14.55
N LYS A 66 1.42 8.80 13.39
CA LYS A 66 1.89 10.16 13.17
C LYS A 66 0.72 11.16 13.17
N GLN A 67 -0.40 10.81 12.54
CA GLN A 67 -1.63 11.61 12.57
C GLN A 67 -2.14 11.81 13.99
N ALA A 68 -2.20 10.73 14.79
CA ALA A 68 -2.63 10.80 16.18
C ALA A 68 -1.70 11.70 17.03
N GLN A 69 -0.39 11.61 16.83
CA GLN A 69 0.60 12.46 17.52
C GLN A 69 0.47 13.95 17.16
N LEU A 70 0.08 14.25 15.91
CA LEU A 70 -0.12 15.61 15.42
C LEU A 70 -1.55 16.13 15.67
N GLY A 71 -2.46 15.30 16.19
CA GLY A 71 -3.86 15.66 16.42
C GLY A 71 -4.67 15.81 15.12
N GLU A 72 -4.24 15.19 14.02
CA GLU A 72 -4.96 15.21 12.75
C GLU A 72 -6.14 14.23 12.80
N ALA A 73 -7.35 14.73 12.47
CA ALA A 73 -8.52 13.87 12.32
C ALA A 73 -8.40 13.06 11.03
N ILE A 74 -8.59 11.73 11.11
CA ILE A 74 -8.66 10.86 9.94
C ILE A 74 -9.87 11.33 9.10
N PRO A 75 -9.70 11.84 7.87
CA PRO A 75 -10.83 12.19 7.04
C PRO A 75 -11.63 10.91 6.75
N ALA A 76 -12.90 10.91 7.12
CA ALA A 76 -13.82 9.82 6.79
C ALA A 76 -13.84 9.65 5.26
N SER A 77 -13.49 8.47 4.76
CA SER A 77 -13.60 8.16 3.34
C SER A 77 -15.05 8.28 2.91
N LYS A 78 -15.33 9.12 1.90
CA LYS A 78 -16.66 9.23 1.29
C LYS A 78 -16.99 7.87 0.64
N PRO A 79 -18.17 7.27 0.91
CA PRO A 79 -18.56 6.06 0.19
C PRO A 79 -18.72 6.42 -1.30
N LEU A 80 -18.22 5.53 -2.17
CA LEU A 80 -18.39 5.58 -3.63
C LEU A 80 -19.87 5.50 -4.01
#